data_AF-A0ABD1IYN8-F1
#
_entry.id   AF-A0ABD1IYN8-F1
#
_cell.length_a   1.000
_cell.length_b   1.000
_cell.length_c   1.000
_cell.angle_alpha   90.00
_cell.angle_beta   90.00
_cell.angle_gamma   90.00
#
_symmetry.space_group_name_H-M   'P 1'
#
loop_
_entity.id
_entity.type
_entity.pdbx_description
1 polymer ?
#
loop_
_entity_poly.entity_id
_entity_poly.type
_entity_poly.pdbx_seq_one_letter_code
_entity_poly.pdbx_strand_id
1 'polypeptide(L)'
;MAEPRSPAPVPPNPASLSSEGPMAVEMDPVEYTLRKRLPRKLPKRRNDVYVNMKTDFKAQLARCQKLLDGGGAGGHREICIHGLGLAINRAINIALQLQASSQGALQLAANTSTVELVDDLEPEDPDGEAGEPITRTRNNSAIHIKVFYPAPQSS
;
A
#
# COMPACT_ATOMS: atom_id res chain seq x y z
N MET A 1 69.25 24.53 19.40
CA MET A 1 68.43 25.30 20.35
C MET A 1 67.29 25.94 19.58
N ALA A 2 66.06 25.48 19.81
CA ALA A 2 64.84 26.09 19.29
C ALA A 2 63.77 25.92 20.37
N GLU A 3 63.25 27.04 20.86
CA GLU A 3 62.30 27.11 21.97
C GLU A 3 60.88 26.63 21.56
N PRO A 4 60.10 26.04 22.49
CA PRO A 4 58.71 25.70 22.25
C PRO A 4 57.80 26.94 22.39
N ARG A 5 57.01 27.24 21.36
CA ARG A 5 55.99 28.30 21.38
C ARG A 5 54.77 27.89 22.22
N SER A 6 54.39 28.72 23.19
CA SER A 6 53.17 28.57 23.99
C SER A 6 51.89 28.91 23.18
N PRO A 7 50.74 28.28 23.47
CA PRO A 7 49.46 28.62 22.86
C PRO A 7 48.81 29.87 23.49
N ALA A 8 48.22 30.72 22.65
CA ALA A 8 47.50 31.94 23.05
C ALA A 8 46.08 31.63 23.60
N PRO A 9 45.52 32.48 24.47
CA PRO A 9 44.21 32.27 25.08
C PRO A 9 43.06 32.66 24.14
N VAL A 10 41.97 31.89 24.17
CA VAL A 10 40.73 32.14 23.42
C VAL A 10 39.84 33.09 24.23
N PRO A 11 39.28 34.17 23.65
CA PRO A 11 38.39 35.08 24.39
C PRO A 11 36.99 34.46 24.62
N PRO A 12 36.29 34.85 25.70
CA PRO A 12 34.96 34.32 26.01
C PRO A 12 33.87 34.90 25.09
N ASN A 13 32.94 34.04 24.69
CA ASN A 13 31.80 34.39 23.83
C ASN A 13 30.77 35.22 24.62
N PRO A 14 30.44 36.46 24.22
CA PRO A 14 29.41 37.25 24.89
C PRO A 14 28.02 36.76 24.47
N ALA A 15 27.19 36.47 25.47
CA ALA A 15 25.76 36.23 25.31
C ALA A 15 25.13 37.33 24.43
N SER A 16 24.57 36.93 23.29
CA SER A 16 23.81 37.82 22.41
C SER A 16 22.34 37.43 22.46
N LEU A 17 21.58 38.35 23.04
CA LEU A 17 20.14 38.58 22.96
C LEU A 17 19.44 37.86 21.79
N SER A 18 18.59 36.90 22.14
CA SER A 18 17.59 36.33 21.23
C SER A 18 16.50 37.36 20.95
N SER A 19 16.52 37.89 19.73
CA SER A 19 15.46 38.63 19.06
C SER A 19 14.14 37.84 19.10
N GLU A 20 13.07 38.47 19.59
CA GLU A 20 11.70 37.99 19.41
C GLU A 20 11.34 38.02 17.92
N GLY A 21 11.41 36.86 17.27
CA GLY A 21 10.78 36.58 15.98
C GLY A 21 9.43 35.88 16.20
N PRO A 22 8.50 35.93 15.23
CA PRO A 22 7.13 35.49 15.44
C PRO A 22 7.13 34.03 15.87
N MET A 23 6.45 33.74 16.99
CA MET A 23 6.23 32.39 17.48
C MET A 23 5.77 31.53 16.30
N ALA A 24 6.66 30.68 15.79
CA ALA A 24 6.23 29.52 15.05
C ALA A 24 5.39 28.74 16.05
N VAL A 25 4.08 28.84 15.90
CA VAL A 25 3.14 27.99 16.61
C VAL A 25 3.53 26.58 16.20
N GLU A 26 4.33 25.91 17.04
CA GLU A 26 4.35 24.47 17.09
C GLU A 26 2.91 24.08 17.40
N MET A 27 2.14 23.84 16.34
CA MET A 27 0.86 23.17 16.45
C MET A 27 1.17 21.82 17.09
N ASP A 28 0.74 21.67 18.35
CA ASP A 28 0.63 20.41 19.06
C ASP A 28 0.09 19.35 18.07
N PRO A 29 0.66 18.13 17.98
CA PRO A 29 0.21 17.14 17.02
C PRO A 29 -1.19 16.70 17.44
N VAL A 30 -2.21 17.39 16.93
CA VAL A 30 -3.62 17.09 17.14
C VAL A 30 -3.79 15.60 16.86
N GLU A 31 -4.17 14.84 17.89
CA GLU A 31 -4.35 13.41 17.81
C GLU A 31 -5.57 13.14 16.90
N TYR A 32 -5.30 12.89 15.62
CA TYR A 32 -6.29 12.47 14.64
C TYR A 32 -6.19 10.94 14.50
N THR A 33 -7.29 10.25 14.79
CA THR A 33 -7.38 8.82 14.52
C THR A 33 -7.72 8.59 13.02
N LEU A 34 -6.82 7.93 12.29
CA LEU A 34 -6.99 7.64 10.86
C LEU A 34 -8.04 6.55 10.60
N ARG A 35 -9.18 6.93 9.99
CA ARG A 35 -10.17 5.99 9.46
C ARG A 35 -10.02 5.82 7.96
N LYS A 36 -9.45 4.69 7.56
CA LYS A 36 -9.27 4.31 6.15
C LYS A 36 -10.62 3.94 5.53
N ARG A 37 -11.15 4.74 4.59
CA ARG A 37 -12.32 4.32 3.81
C ARG A 37 -11.94 3.19 2.85
N LEU A 38 -12.88 2.28 2.58
CA LEU A 38 -12.69 1.32 1.50
C LEU A 38 -12.61 2.08 0.17
N PRO A 39 -11.68 1.71 -0.75
CA PRO A 39 -11.65 2.27 -2.09
C PRO A 39 -13.05 2.20 -2.73
N ARG A 40 -13.45 3.24 -3.47
CA ARG A 40 -14.71 3.23 -4.23
C ARG A 40 -14.73 1.96 -5.07
N LYS A 41 -15.75 1.12 -4.87
CA LYS A 41 -15.79 -0.25 -5.41
C LYS A 41 -15.64 -0.20 -6.94
N LEU A 42 -14.51 -0.72 -7.43
CA LEU A 42 -14.35 -1.06 -8.84
C LEU A 42 -15.42 -2.12 -9.20
N PRO A 43 -15.89 -2.17 -10.46
CA PRO A 43 -16.85 -3.18 -10.91
C PRO A 43 -16.28 -4.57 -10.63
N LYS A 44 -16.94 -5.34 -9.76
CA LYS A 44 -16.47 -6.66 -9.36
C LYS A 44 -17.02 -7.70 -10.33
N ARG A 45 -16.20 -8.12 -11.30
CA ARG A 45 -16.54 -9.28 -12.11
C ARG A 45 -16.50 -10.52 -11.22
N ARG A 46 -17.23 -11.57 -11.61
CA ARG A 46 -17.31 -12.82 -10.83
C ARG A 46 -15.93 -13.50 -10.69
N ASN A 47 -15.01 -13.21 -11.61
CA ASN A 47 -13.67 -13.77 -11.67
C ASN A 47 -12.57 -12.84 -11.10
N ASP A 48 -12.93 -11.72 -10.46
CA ASP A 48 -11.97 -10.81 -9.82
C ASP A 48 -11.67 -11.23 -8.36
N VAL A 49 -10.39 -11.26 -8.02
CA VAL A 49 -9.87 -11.62 -6.70
C VAL A 49 -9.05 -10.48 -6.12
N TYR A 50 -9.52 -9.89 -5.03
CA TYR A 50 -8.76 -8.88 -4.29
C TYR A 50 -7.98 -9.52 -3.16
N VAL A 51 -6.67 -9.32 -3.19
CA VAL A 51 -5.74 -9.86 -2.20
C VAL A 51 -5.59 -8.87 -1.04
N ASN A 52 -5.73 -9.37 0.19
CA ASN A 52 -5.44 -8.61 1.40
C ASN A 52 -4.27 -9.28 2.15
N MET A 53 -3.69 -8.60 3.15
CA MET A 53 -2.64 -9.16 4.02
C MET A 53 -3.19 -9.98 5.20
N LYS A 54 -4.44 -9.77 5.60
CA LYS A 54 -5.00 -10.33 6.85
C LYS A 54 -5.44 -11.80 6.73
N THR A 55 -5.97 -12.20 5.58
CA THR A 55 -6.41 -13.58 5.33
C THR A 55 -5.18 -14.49 5.22
N ASP A 56 -5.33 -15.77 5.58
CA ASP A 56 -4.27 -16.77 5.38
C ASP A 56 -3.89 -16.94 3.90
N PHE A 57 -2.61 -17.25 3.66
CA PHE A 57 -2.07 -17.35 2.30
C PHE A 57 -2.62 -18.56 1.57
N LYS A 58 -2.62 -19.73 2.22
CA LYS A 58 -3.10 -20.97 1.61
C LYS A 58 -4.59 -20.88 1.33
N ALA A 59 -5.36 -20.25 2.21
CA ALA A 59 -6.78 -19.99 1.99
C ALA A 59 -7.04 -19.12 0.74
N GLN A 60 -6.24 -18.06 0.53
CA GLN A 60 -6.36 -17.23 -0.68
C GLN A 60 -5.97 -17.99 -1.95
N LEU A 61 -4.89 -18.78 -1.90
CA LEU A 61 -4.46 -19.62 -3.01
C LEU A 61 -5.52 -20.65 -3.40
N ALA A 62 -6.03 -21.40 -2.41
CA ALA A 62 -7.09 -22.40 -2.62
C ALA A 62 -8.37 -21.78 -3.19
N ARG A 63 -8.71 -20.56 -2.76
CA ARG A 63 -9.84 -19.82 -3.33
C ARG A 63 -9.62 -19.48 -4.81
N CYS A 64 -8.41 -19.05 -5.19
CA CYS A 64 -8.09 -18.76 -6.59
C CYS A 64 -8.15 -20.04 -7.45
N GLN A 65 -7.58 -21.13 -6.94
CA GLN A 65 -7.61 -22.44 -7.61
C GLN A 65 -9.06 -22.91 -7.82
N LYS A 66 -9.92 -22.83 -6.80
CA LYS A 66 -11.34 -23.20 -6.90
C LYS A 66 -12.11 -22.40 -7.96
N LEU A 67 -11.74 -21.13 -8.18
CA LEU A 67 -12.37 -20.29 -9.22
C LEU A 67 -11.98 -20.74 -10.63
N LEU A 68 -10.75 -21.24 -10.81
CA LEU A 68 -10.26 -21.80 -12.08
C LEU A 68 -10.84 -23.19 -12.33
N ASP A 69 -10.78 -24.07 -11.34
CA ASP A 69 -11.21 -25.47 -11.46
C ASP A 69 -12.73 -25.61 -11.62
N GLY A 70 -13.48 -24.58 -11.22
CA GLY A 70 -14.93 -24.56 -11.35
C GLY A 70 -15.59 -25.62 -10.50
N GLY A 71 -15.89 -25.31 -9.25
CA GLY A 71 -16.69 -26.19 -8.40
C GLY A 71 -18.01 -26.58 -9.08
N GLY A 72 -18.04 -27.75 -9.72
CA GLY A 72 -19.21 -28.49 -10.21
C GLY A 72 -19.96 -27.97 -11.45
N ALA A 73 -19.93 -26.67 -11.78
CA ALA A 73 -20.85 -26.13 -12.80
C ALA A 73 -20.32 -24.95 -13.66
N GLY A 74 -19.05 -24.96 -14.04
CA GLY A 74 -18.49 -23.99 -14.99
C GLY A 74 -17.40 -23.10 -14.39
N GLY A 75 -16.17 -23.60 -14.38
CA GLY A 75 -14.98 -22.85 -13.98
C GLY A 75 -14.71 -21.68 -14.91
N HIS A 76 -14.06 -20.66 -14.37
CA HIS A 76 -13.60 -19.54 -15.19
C HIS A 76 -12.34 -19.95 -15.95
N ARG A 77 -12.34 -19.76 -17.27
CA ARG A 77 -11.11 -19.88 -18.07
C ARG A 77 -10.03 -18.87 -17.68
N GLU A 78 -10.42 -17.81 -16.99
CA GLU A 78 -9.53 -16.76 -16.52
C GLU A 78 -10.02 -16.12 -15.21
N ILE A 79 -9.08 -15.77 -14.33
CA ILE A 79 -9.31 -14.94 -13.15
C ILE A 79 -8.38 -13.72 -13.18
N CYS A 80 -8.78 -12.63 -12.54
CA CYS A 80 -7.92 -11.47 -12.35
C CYS A 80 -7.59 -11.27 -10.86
N ILE A 81 -6.31 -11.32 -10.52
CA ILE A 81 -5.81 -11.13 -9.15
C ILE A 81 -5.35 -9.69 -9.01
N HIS A 82 -5.92 -8.99 -8.04
CA HIS A 82 -5.65 -7.59 -7.76
C HIS A 82 -4.91 -7.44 -6.44
N GLY A 83 -3.73 -6.80 -6.49
CA GLY A 83 -2.95 -6.40 -5.32
C GLY A 83 -2.82 -4.89 -5.27
N LEU A 84 -3.05 -4.29 -4.09
CA LEU A 84 -2.92 -2.86 -3.85
C LEU A 84 -1.84 -2.60 -2.81
N GLY A 85 -0.87 -1.73 -3.12
CA GLY A 85 0.22 -1.35 -2.22
C GLY A 85 0.94 -2.57 -1.63
N LEU A 86 0.91 -2.71 -0.30
CA LEU A 86 1.52 -3.83 0.43
C LEU A 86 1.08 -5.21 -0.07
N ALA A 87 -0.10 -5.33 -0.70
CA ALA A 87 -0.61 -6.59 -1.20
C ALA A 87 -0.07 -7.04 -2.56
N ILE A 88 0.73 -6.21 -3.25
CA ILE A 88 1.28 -6.52 -4.58
C ILE A 88 2.13 -7.80 -4.54
N ASN A 89 3.09 -7.91 -3.62
CA ASN A 89 3.98 -9.07 -3.54
C ASN A 89 3.21 -10.37 -3.30
N ARG A 90 2.13 -10.30 -2.50
CA ARG A 90 1.27 -11.47 -2.26
C ARG A 90 0.46 -11.86 -3.48
N ALA A 91 -0.08 -10.89 -4.22
CA ALA A 91 -0.80 -11.14 -5.47
C ALA A 91 0.11 -11.83 -6.49
N ILE A 92 1.36 -11.35 -6.62
CA ILE A 92 2.39 -11.97 -7.48
C ILE A 92 2.66 -13.40 -7.03
N ASN A 93 2.89 -13.63 -5.74
CA ASN A 93 3.19 -14.97 -5.22
C ASN A 93 2.04 -15.96 -5.48
N ILE A 94 0.78 -15.54 -5.27
CA ILE A 94 -0.39 -16.38 -5.59
C ILE A 94 -0.40 -16.74 -7.09
N ALA A 95 -0.21 -15.75 -7.97
CA ALA A 95 -0.22 -15.99 -9.41
C ALA A 95 0.87 -16.97 -9.86
N LEU A 96 2.09 -16.82 -9.32
CA LEU A 96 3.22 -17.71 -9.61
C LEU A 96 2.98 -19.12 -9.09
N GLN A 97 2.39 -19.27 -7.91
CA GLN A 97 2.07 -20.61 -7.37
C GLN A 97 0.98 -21.31 -8.18
N LEU A 98 -0.03 -20.59 -8.67
CA LEU A 98 -1.03 -21.16 -9.59
C LEU A 98 -0.41 -21.60 -10.91
N GLN A 99 0.49 -20.79 -11.47
CA GLN A 99 1.20 -21.16 -12.69
C GLN A 99 2.05 -22.42 -12.48
N ALA A 100 2.83 -22.46 -11.39
CA ALA A 100 3.67 -23.60 -11.06
C ALA A 100 2.86 -24.89 -10.80
N SER A 101 1.72 -24.80 -10.10
CA SER A 101 0.86 -25.95 -9.83
C SER A 101 0.14 -26.46 -11.08
N SER A 102 -0.07 -25.60 -12.08
CA SER A 102 -0.77 -25.96 -13.33
C SER A 102 0.07 -26.77 -14.33
N GLN A 103 1.34 -27.06 -14.02
CA GLN A 103 2.26 -27.79 -14.90
C GLN A 103 2.36 -27.17 -16.32
N GLY A 104 2.27 -25.83 -16.41
CA GLY A 104 2.35 -25.09 -17.67
C GLY A 104 1.01 -24.84 -18.38
N ALA A 105 -0.12 -25.29 -17.80
CA ALA A 105 -1.44 -25.07 -18.39
C ALA A 105 -1.92 -23.61 -18.28
N LEU A 106 -1.44 -22.86 -17.29
CA LEU A 106 -1.81 -21.45 -17.07
C LEU A 106 -0.75 -20.48 -17.59
N GLN A 107 -1.21 -19.38 -18.16
CA GLN A 107 -0.41 -18.21 -18.50
C GLN A 107 -0.79 -17.01 -17.63
N LEU A 108 0.16 -16.08 -17.49
CA LEU A 108 0.04 -14.87 -16.68
C LEU A 108 0.21 -13.64 -17.58
N ALA A 109 -0.64 -12.63 -17.41
CA ALA A 109 -0.46 -11.30 -17.98
C ALA A 109 -0.70 -10.25 -16.89
N ALA A 110 0.27 -9.35 -16.68
CA ALA A 110 0.21 -8.36 -15.61
C ALA A 110 0.09 -6.93 -16.16
N ASN A 111 -0.76 -6.14 -15.52
CA ASN A 111 -0.91 -4.71 -15.75
C ASN A 111 -0.76 -3.97 -14.42
N THR A 112 -0.23 -2.75 -14.47
CA THR A 112 -0.11 -1.86 -13.31
C THR A 112 -1.05 -0.69 -13.46
N SER A 113 -1.47 -0.13 -12.33
CA SER A 113 -2.27 1.11 -12.30
C SER A 113 -2.00 1.89 -11.01
N THR A 114 -2.51 3.12 -10.96
CA THR A 114 -2.53 3.94 -9.74
C THR A 114 -3.97 4.06 -9.27
N VAL A 115 -4.21 3.76 -7.99
CA VAL A 115 -5.53 3.84 -7.36
C VAL A 115 -5.50 4.95 -6.33
N GLU A 116 -6.37 5.93 -6.52
CA GLU A 116 -6.62 7.02 -5.59
C GLU A 116 -7.51 6.52 -4.44
N LEU A 117 -7.07 6.76 -3.21
CA LEU A 117 -7.78 6.41 -1.98
C LEU A 117 -8.05 7.67 -1.19
N VAL A 118 -9.24 7.76 -0.63
CA VAL A 118 -9.65 8.84 0.27
C VAL A 118 -9.79 8.25 1.66
N ASP A 119 -9.05 8.78 2.62
CA ASP A 119 -9.18 8.45 4.04
C ASP A 119 -9.83 9.64 4.78
N ASP A 120 -10.61 9.37 5.82
CA ASP A 120 -11.10 10.43 6.70
C ASP A 120 -10.28 10.45 7.99
N LEU A 121 -10.02 11.66 8.48
CA LEU A 121 -9.44 11.93 9.78
C LEU A 121 -10.56 12.54 10.65
N GLU A 122 -10.96 11.82 11.68
CA GLU A 122 -11.89 12.32 12.71
C GLU A 122 -11.06 12.89 13.87
N PRO A 123 -11.41 14.07 14.42
CA PRO A 123 -10.79 14.57 15.65
C PRO A 123 -11.13 13.64 16.83
N GLU A 124 -10.20 13.47 17.77
CA GLU A 124 -10.42 12.62 18.95
C GLU A 124 -11.45 13.21 19.94
N ASP A 125 -11.53 14.55 20.01
CA ASP A 125 -12.54 15.27 20.79
C ASP A 125 -13.49 16.07 19.86
N PRO A 126 -14.63 15.50 19.43
CA PRO A 126 -15.55 16.16 18.51
C PRO A 126 -16.27 17.39 19.11
N ASP A 127 -16.27 17.54 20.44
CA ASP A 127 -16.84 18.67 21.17
C ASP A 127 -15.77 19.67 21.67
N GLY A 128 -14.48 19.39 21.43
CA GLY A 128 -13.37 20.27 21.78
C GLY A 128 -13.04 21.28 20.68
N GLU A 129 -11.98 22.07 20.87
CA GLU A 129 -11.43 22.96 19.82
C GLU A 129 -10.81 22.18 18.62
N ALA A 130 -10.84 20.84 18.67
CA ALA A 130 -10.40 19.98 17.58
C ALA A 130 -11.38 20.11 16.40
N GLY A 131 -10.88 20.70 15.31
CA GLY A 131 -11.68 21.19 14.18
C GLY A 131 -12.41 20.13 13.34
N GLU A 132 -12.98 20.60 12.23
CA GLU A 132 -13.79 19.79 11.32
C GLU A 132 -13.06 18.56 10.75
N PRO A 133 -13.78 17.47 10.43
CA PRO A 133 -13.19 16.25 9.86
C PRO A 133 -12.41 16.54 8.57
N ILE A 134 -11.17 16.06 8.50
CA ILE A 134 -10.26 16.29 7.37
C ILE A 134 -10.29 15.09 6.44
N THR A 135 -10.50 15.33 5.14
CA THR A 135 -10.33 14.29 4.11
C THR A 135 -8.92 14.31 3.55
N ARG A 136 -8.27 13.14 3.53
CA ARG A 136 -6.92 12.98 2.96
C ARG A 136 -6.95 12.03 1.77
N THR A 137 -6.42 12.48 0.64
CA THR A 137 -6.24 11.63 -0.55
C THR A 137 -4.82 11.07 -0.62
N ARG A 138 -4.69 9.79 -0.99
CA ARG A 138 -3.40 9.14 -1.27
C ARG A 138 -3.46 8.27 -2.51
N ASN A 139 -2.34 8.15 -3.21
CA ASN A 139 -2.20 7.32 -4.39
C ASN A 139 -1.43 6.05 -4.03
N ASN A 140 -2.02 4.89 -4.32
CA ASN A 140 -1.36 3.60 -4.16
C ASN A 140 -1.15 2.94 -5.52
N SER A 141 0.02 2.33 -5.71
CA SER A 141 0.25 1.43 -6.84
C SER A 141 -0.62 0.19 -6.71
N ALA A 142 -1.11 -0.30 -7.85
CA ALA A 142 -1.86 -1.54 -7.96
C ALA A 142 -1.29 -2.42 -9.08
N ILE A 143 -1.44 -3.74 -8.89
CA ILE A 143 -1.17 -4.75 -9.91
C ILE A 143 -2.45 -5.54 -10.19
N HIS A 144 -2.66 -5.87 -11.46
CA HIS A 144 -3.75 -6.70 -11.94
C HIS A 144 -3.12 -7.83 -12.75
N ILE A 145 -3.21 -9.06 -12.25
CA ILE A 145 -2.62 -10.24 -12.88
C ILE A 145 -3.75 -11.11 -13.42
N LYS A 146 -3.87 -11.17 -14.74
CA LYS A 146 -4.73 -12.11 -15.43
C LYS A 146 -4.07 -13.49 -15.42
N VAL A 147 -4.75 -14.48 -14.86
CA VAL A 147 -4.34 -15.90 -14.86
C VAL A 147 -5.34 -16.64 -15.72
N PHE A 148 -4.89 -17.30 -16.80
CA PHE A 148 -5.80 -17.86 -17.79
C PHE A 148 -5.25 -19.09 -18.50
N TYR A 149 -6.15 -19.94 -18.99
CA TYR A 149 -5.82 -21.01 -19.92
C TYR A 149 -5.72 -20.44 -21.34
N PRO A 150 -4.56 -20.53 -22.01
CA PRO A 150 -4.42 -20.05 -23.38
C PRO A 150 -5.30 -20.85 -24.34
N ALA A 151 -5.77 -20.21 -25.41
CA ALA A 151 -6.46 -20.93 -26.47
C ALA A 151 -5.48 -21.90 -27.17
N PRO A 152 -5.95 -23.05 -27.66
CA PRO A 152 -5.10 -23.93 -28.46
C PRO A 152 -4.60 -23.16 -29.67
N GLN A 153 -3.27 -23.10 -29.83
CA GLN A 153 -2.67 -22.55 -31.04
C GLN A 153 -2.89 -23.57 -32.15
N SER A 154 -3.74 -23.24 -33.12
CA SER A 154 -3.87 -24.02 -34.35
C SER A 154 -2.59 -23.81 -35.17
N SER A 155 -1.76 -24.85 -35.25
CA SER A 155 -0.62 -24.92 -36.16
C SER A 155 -1.05 -25.15 -37.60
#